data_AF-A0A955WEF3-F1
#
_entry.id   AF-A0A955WEF3-F1
#
_cell.length_a   1.000
_cell.length_b   1.000
_cell.length_c   1.000
_cell.angle_alpha   90.00
_cell.angle_beta   90.00
_cell.angle_gamma   90.00
#
_symmetry.space_group_name_H-M   'P 1'
#
loop_
_entity.id
_entity.type
_entity.pdbx_description
1 polymer ?
#
loop_
_entity_poly.entity_id
_entity_poly.type
_entity_poly.pdbx_seq_one_letter_code
_entity_poly.pdbx_strand_id
1 'polypeptide(L)'
;MSAEHESGRRTGAFYDADTRRKAGGLSDDDLVLLGTVTEDAAAVRQRDRLEKAHLDRVLTLSPKTRVLDLGGGAGRIALWLAPRVAEVVLVDASAELLRVAREAAAARGLRNVTTVHASVLDAPPAGRFDVVIAFGVAAYLTDDEVDAFVDRVAEAVAAGGTVVLKEPVSTDDQERSDRRHDDDGALIYDLRFRPRAFYAERFARRFTPTYQRATLAHFFPWFVGGTQAVAAGARRPWAGAALDRLGPLLVKLDPLLLSAEEVFRADPTMARLLAPVETAQELYLFRAPPAATDETPALSVVMIAFNEEECLVPVVEELQRALDAAGVGHELVLVDDGSTDATPGQMDALAARDGRIRAVHQPNGGIGAALRTGFNAARGDFVTWVPADGQIGPEVVLELFGRRGEADMLTTIYRTRADAWYRTVISRSLNAMIKLKTGEVAKSGGNYLFARRAWLDYGPQGDDSMMISTAFRQNLRNAGRPPVEVEIDCRPRQAGRSKVLNARTIGRTAAQLLRMGR
;
A
#
# COMPACT_ATOMS: atom_id res chain seq x y z
N MET A 1 44.58 -7.13 -16.13
CA MET A 1 45.29 -5.98 -15.53
C MET A 1 44.79 -4.73 -16.23
N SER A 2 44.06 -3.79 -15.65
CA SER A 2 43.52 -3.65 -14.30
C SER A 2 42.32 -2.71 -14.43
N ALA A 3 41.30 -2.94 -13.59
CA ALA A 3 40.11 -2.12 -13.48
C ALA A 3 40.41 -0.77 -12.83
N GLU A 4 39.71 0.28 -13.28
CA GLU A 4 39.34 1.42 -12.44
C GLU A 4 38.03 2.01 -13.01
N HIS A 5 36.92 1.48 -12.50
CA HIS A 5 35.62 2.14 -12.54
C HIS A 5 35.62 3.16 -11.39
N GLU A 6 35.96 4.42 -11.68
CA GLU A 6 35.76 5.51 -10.74
C GLU A 6 34.27 5.87 -10.73
N SER A 7 33.62 5.57 -9.60
CA SER A 7 32.26 5.99 -9.29
C SER A 7 32.21 7.51 -9.24
N GLY A 8 31.57 8.13 -10.24
CA GLY A 8 31.26 9.55 -10.24
C GLY A 8 30.43 9.91 -9.00
N ARG A 9 31.08 10.58 -8.04
CA ARG A 9 30.46 11.16 -6.86
C ARG A 9 29.41 12.18 -7.31
N ARG A 10 28.12 11.85 -7.13
CA ARG A 10 27.03 12.83 -7.14
C ARG A 10 27.08 13.62 -5.82
N THR A 11 28.01 14.56 -5.71
CA THR A 11 27.98 15.56 -4.64
C THR A 11 26.98 16.63 -5.04
N GLY A 12 25.79 16.59 -4.44
CA GLY A 12 24.83 17.69 -4.56
C GLY A 12 25.50 18.97 -4.08
N ALA A 13 25.65 19.94 -4.98
CA ALA A 13 26.13 21.28 -4.62
C ALA A 13 25.03 22.00 -3.84
N PHE A 14 25.00 21.73 -2.55
CA PHE A 14 24.46 22.59 -1.53
C PHE A 14 25.63 22.91 -0.58
N TYR A 15 25.99 24.20 -0.54
CA TYR A 15 26.91 24.86 0.39
C TYR A 15 28.40 24.86 0.07
N ASP A 16 28.86 26.01 -0.44
CA ASP A 16 30.20 26.52 -0.17
C ASP A 16 30.27 26.90 1.33
N ALA A 17 30.92 26.05 2.11
CA ALA A 17 31.12 26.24 3.55
C ALA A 17 32.22 27.27 3.87
N ASP A 18 32.91 27.85 2.87
CA ASP A 18 34.03 28.76 3.13
C ASP A 18 33.58 30.20 3.46
N THR A 19 32.36 30.61 3.10
CA THR A 19 32.03 32.06 3.14
C THR A 19 31.22 32.59 4.33
N ARG A 20 30.75 31.77 5.30
CA ARG A 20 30.10 32.32 6.52
C ARG A 20 30.38 31.53 7.81
N ARG A 21 31.65 31.53 8.25
CA ARG A 21 31.96 31.32 9.68
C ARG A 21 31.44 32.49 10.52
N LYS A 22 30.46 32.26 11.39
CA LYS A 22 30.43 32.93 12.70
C LYS A 22 30.71 31.89 13.78
N ALA A 23 31.73 32.15 14.59
CA ALA A 23 32.10 31.32 15.73
C ALA A 23 30.94 31.30 16.75
N GLY A 24 30.26 30.16 16.85
CA GLY A 24 29.13 29.95 17.76
C GLY A 24 28.15 28.96 17.11
N GLY A 25 27.86 27.85 17.79
CA GLY A 25 27.07 26.73 17.22
C GLY A 25 25.76 27.16 16.54
N LEU A 26 25.36 26.39 15.53
CA LEU A 26 24.17 26.65 14.71
C LEU A 26 22.90 26.67 15.57
N SER A 27 22.21 27.80 15.54
CA SER A 27 20.92 27.99 16.20
C SER A 27 19.82 27.19 15.48
N ASP A 28 18.65 27.00 16.10
CA ASP A 28 17.47 26.45 15.38
C ASP A 28 17.19 27.29 14.11
N ASP A 29 17.46 28.60 14.15
CA ASP A 29 17.25 29.51 13.02
C ASP A 29 18.16 29.22 11.82
N ASP A 30 19.41 28.79 12.06
CA ASP A 30 20.36 28.44 10.99
C ASP A 30 19.98 27.09 10.33
N LEU A 31 19.38 26.17 11.08
CA LEU A 31 18.93 24.87 10.57
C LEU A 31 17.71 24.98 9.65
N VAL A 32 16.85 25.97 9.86
CA VAL A 32 15.67 26.20 9.00
C VAL A 32 16.06 26.98 7.73
N LEU A 33 17.05 27.88 7.82
CA LEU A 33 17.58 28.63 6.67
C LEU A 33 18.30 27.74 5.64
N LEU A 34 18.81 26.58 6.05
CA LEU A 34 19.52 25.62 5.19
C LEU A 34 18.63 24.94 4.11
N GLY A 35 17.31 25.19 4.10
CA GLY A 35 16.35 24.56 3.17
C GLY A 35 15.39 25.51 2.46
N THR A 36 15.63 26.83 2.49
CA THR A 36 14.68 27.81 1.92
C THR A 36 15.36 28.88 1.08
N VAL A 37 14.83 29.16 -0.12
CA VAL A 37 15.33 30.19 -1.08
C VAL A 37 14.94 31.62 -0.66
N THR A 38 14.82 31.91 0.63
CA THR A 38 14.44 33.25 1.13
C THR A 38 15.38 33.72 2.22
N GLU A 39 15.80 34.98 2.13
CA GLU A 39 16.66 35.63 3.12
C GLU A 39 15.87 36.15 4.34
N ASP A 40 14.53 36.04 4.34
CA ASP A 40 13.68 36.48 5.45
C ASP A 40 13.59 35.41 6.55
N ALA A 41 14.50 35.49 7.51
CA ALA A 41 14.54 34.60 8.67
C ALA A 41 13.23 34.57 9.50
N ALA A 42 12.42 35.64 9.52
CA ALA A 42 11.18 35.66 10.26
C ALA A 42 10.10 34.79 9.60
N ALA A 43 9.98 34.88 8.27
CA ALA A 43 9.08 34.04 7.50
C ALA A 43 9.47 32.55 7.60
N VAL A 44 10.76 32.26 7.54
CA VAL A 44 11.32 30.90 7.65
C VAL A 44 10.98 30.27 9.02
N ARG A 45 11.15 31.02 10.12
CA ARG A 45 10.75 30.58 11.47
C ARG A 45 9.26 30.32 11.60
N GLN A 46 8.43 31.20 11.03
CA GLN A 46 6.97 31.04 11.08
C GLN A 46 6.54 29.75 10.36
N ARG A 47 7.12 29.47 9.19
CA ARG A 47 6.85 28.24 8.42
C ARG A 47 7.18 26.98 9.21
N ASP A 48 8.38 26.93 9.78
CA ASP A 48 8.84 25.76 10.53
C ASP A 48 7.95 25.48 11.75
N ARG A 49 7.52 26.53 12.46
CA ARG A 49 6.55 26.40 13.57
C ARG A 49 5.20 25.85 13.12
N LEU A 50 4.66 26.35 12.01
CA LEU A 50 3.37 25.89 11.49
C LEU A 50 3.42 24.44 11.01
N GLU A 51 4.50 24.06 10.32
CA GLU A 51 4.70 22.67 9.90
C GLU A 51 4.81 21.73 11.09
N LYS A 52 5.62 22.07 12.10
CA LYS A 52 5.75 21.29 13.33
C LYS A 52 4.43 21.18 14.09
N ALA A 53 3.66 22.26 14.19
CA ALA A 53 2.34 22.26 14.79
C ALA A 53 1.33 21.40 14.01
N HIS A 54 1.48 21.29 12.68
CA HIS A 54 0.68 20.37 11.88
C HIS A 54 1.09 18.92 12.13
N LEU A 55 2.39 18.63 12.15
CA LEU A 55 2.93 17.30 12.47
C LEU A 55 2.48 16.83 13.86
N ASP A 56 2.47 17.71 14.87
CA ASP A 56 1.95 17.41 16.22
C ASP A 56 0.48 16.95 16.22
N ARG A 57 -0.33 17.36 15.23
CA ARG A 57 -1.74 16.96 15.14
C ARG A 57 -1.95 15.62 14.43
N VAL A 58 -1.03 15.25 13.54
CA VAL A 58 -1.19 14.06 12.67
C VAL A 58 -0.32 12.89 13.11
N LEU A 59 0.75 13.14 13.86
CA LEU A 59 1.62 12.10 14.39
C LEU A 59 1.19 11.67 15.79
N THR A 60 1.07 10.36 15.99
CA THR A 60 0.91 9.79 17.33
C THR A 60 2.29 9.33 17.81
N LEU A 61 2.89 10.11 18.70
CA LEU A 61 4.22 9.84 19.23
C LEU A 61 4.14 9.36 20.68
N SER A 62 5.10 8.52 21.06
CA SER A 62 5.31 8.09 22.44
C SER A 62 6.81 8.08 22.75
N PRO A 63 7.20 8.08 24.04
CA PRO A 63 8.61 7.92 24.42
C PRO A 63 9.26 6.60 23.95
N LYS A 64 8.48 5.64 23.42
CA LYS A 64 8.96 4.37 22.85
C LYS A 64 9.12 4.42 21.33
N THR A 65 8.56 5.44 20.68
CA THR A 65 8.53 5.57 19.22
C THR A 65 9.95 5.64 18.68
N ARG A 66 10.24 4.90 17.61
CA ARG A 66 11.47 5.03 16.82
C ARG A 66 11.16 5.74 15.52
N VAL A 67 11.93 6.77 15.20
CA VAL A 67 11.75 7.60 14.00
C VAL A 67 12.91 7.40 13.05
N LEU A 68 12.62 7.24 11.76
CA LEU A 68 13.59 7.32 10.67
C LEU A 68 13.31 8.59 9.85
N ASP A 69 14.29 9.49 9.76
CA ASP A 69 14.24 10.72 8.96
C ASP A 69 15.16 10.53 7.74
N LEU A 70 14.56 10.29 6.57
CA LEU A 70 15.25 10.03 5.30
C LEU A 70 15.47 11.35 4.56
N GLY A 71 16.72 11.66 4.25
CA GLY A 71 17.10 12.93 3.61
C GLY A 71 16.85 14.15 4.50
N GLY A 72 16.94 13.99 5.82
CA GLY A 72 16.61 15.05 6.77
C GLY A 72 17.64 16.19 6.86
N GLY A 73 18.70 16.15 6.05
CA GLY A 73 19.73 17.18 5.94
C GLY A 73 20.38 17.50 7.28
N ALA A 74 20.30 18.77 7.67
CA ALA A 74 20.85 19.27 8.94
C ALA A 74 20.03 18.85 10.19
N GLY A 75 19.00 18.01 10.04
CA GLY A 75 18.23 17.45 11.14
C GLY A 75 17.10 18.33 11.66
N ARG A 76 16.53 19.21 10.82
CA ARG A 76 15.47 20.17 11.22
C ARG A 76 14.26 19.49 11.90
N ILE A 77 13.82 18.36 11.35
CA ILE A 77 12.71 17.56 11.89
C ILE A 77 13.24 16.53 12.89
N ALA A 78 14.32 15.82 12.56
CA ALA A 78 14.97 14.86 13.47
C ALA A 78 15.23 15.42 14.87
N LEU A 79 15.90 16.58 14.97
CA LEU A 79 16.26 17.19 16.25
C LEU A 79 15.04 17.74 16.99
N TRP A 80 14.00 18.15 16.26
CA TRP A 80 12.74 18.56 16.86
C TRP A 80 12.01 17.35 17.46
N LEU A 81 11.99 16.19 16.80
CA LEU A 81 11.31 14.99 17.30
C LEU A 81 12.04 14.32 18.47
N ALA A 82 13.37 14.40 18.50
CA ALA A 82 14.22 13.68 19.45
C ALA A 82 13.76 13.76 20.93
N PRO A 83 13.33 14.89 21.51
CA PRO A 83 12.87 14.93 22.90
C PRO A 83 11.61 14.12 23.21
N ARG A 84 10.87 13.67 22.19
CA ARG A 84 9.53 13.05 22.34
C ARG A 84 9.52 11.54 22.08
N VAL A 85 10.64 10.98 21.63
CA VAL A 85 10.72 9.63 21.05
C VAL A 85 11.91 8.87 21.63
N ALA A 86 11.92 7.54 21.49
CA ALA A 86 13.01 6.70 21.99
C ALA A 86 14.30 6.94 21.22
N GLU A 87 14.19 7.05 19.90
CA GLU A 87 15.31 7.14 18.97
C GLU A 87 14.90 7.88 17.70
N VAL A 88 15.82 8.68 17.16
CA VAL A 88 15.75 9.23 15.81
C VAL A 88 16.98 8.79 15.04
N VAL A 89 16.78 8.12 13.92
CA VAL A 89 17.84 7.82 12.95
C VAL A 89 17.69 8.77 11.77
N LEU A 90 18.68 9.64 11.58
CA LEU A 90 18.76 10.61 10.49
C LEU A 90 19.68 10.07 9.39
N VAL A 91 19.13 9.85 8.20
CA VAL A 91 19.87 9.40 7.02
C VAL A 91 20.01 10.57 6.05
N ASP A 92 21.21 10.79 5.53
CA ASP A 92 21.43 11.76 4.46
C ASP A 92 22.64 11.38 3.59
N ALA A 93 22.60 11.75 2.31
CA ALA A 93 23.69 11.52 1.37
C ALA A 93 24.86 12.51 1.53
N SER A 94 24.66 13.60 2.28
CA SER A 94 25.70 14.59 2.57
C SER A 94 26.31 14.37 3.95
N ALA A 95 27.55 13.89 3.98
CA ALA A 95 28.34 13.76 5.21
C ALA A 95 28.49 15.10 5.98
N GLU A 96 28.46 16.23 5.27
CA GLU A 96 28.60 17.57 5.85
C GLU A 96 27.32 18.03 6.54
N LEU A 97 26.14 17.80 5.93
CA LEU A 97 24.86 18.07 6.59
C LEU A 97 24.69 17.21 7.85
N LEU A 98 25.14 15.95 7.80
CA LEU A 98 25.15 15.08 8.97
C LEU A 98 26.13 15.55 10.05
N ARG A 99 27.28 16.13 9.67
CA ARG A 99 28.21 16.75 10.63
C ARG A 99 27.52 17.89 11.37
N VAL A 100 26.85 18.78 10.64
CA VAL A 100 26.03 19.87 11.19
C VAL A 100 24.96 19.34 12.15
N ALA A 101 24.21 18.30 11.74
CA ALA A 101 23.17 17.71 12.56
C ALA A 101 23.71 17.12 13.89
N ARG A 102 24.88 16.45 13.84
CA ARG A 102 25.54 15.93 15.05
C ARG A 102 25.97 17.03 16.02
N GLU A 103 26.56 18.10 15.51
CA GLU A 103 26.97 19.26 16.33
C GLU A 103 25.75 19.94 16.97
N ALA A 104 24.68 20.09 16.19
CA ALA A 104 23.41 20.62 16.65
C ALA A 104 22.74 19.72 17.73
N ALA A 105 22.78 18.39 17.56
CA ALA A 105 22.30 17.43 18.55
C ALA A 105 23.11 17.52 19.86
N ALA A 106 24.44 17.54 19.76
CA ALA A 106 25.34 17.63 20.89
C ALA A 106 25.14 18.93 21.67
N ALA A 107 25.00 20.07 20.99
CA ALA A 107 24.73 21.37 21.60
C ALA A 107 23.39 21.40 22.38
N ARG A 108 22.40 20.61 21.93
CA ARG A 108 21.09 20.47 22.59
C ARG A 108 21.05 19.34 23.63
N GLY A 109 22.16 18.62 23.85
CA GLY A 109 22.23 17.48 24.77
C GLY A 109 21.42 16.26 24.33
N LEU A 110 21.07 16.17 23.05
CA LEU A 110 20.26 15.08 22.49
C LEU A 110 21.15 13.86 22.26
N ARG A 111 20.93 12.78 23.02
CA ARG A 111 21.73 11.54 22.97
C ARG A 111 21.09 10.44 22.13
N ASN A 112 19.83 10.62 21.74
CA ASN A 112 19.02 9.65 21.03
C ASN A 112 18.88 9.96 19.53
N VAL A 113 19.83 10.71 18.98
CA VAL A 113 19.90 11.03 17.54
C VAL A 113 21.13 10.36 16.95
N THR A 114 20.90 9.44 16.01
CA THR A 114 21.95 8.72 15.29
C THR A 114 21.96 9.18 13.84
N THR A 115 23.13 9.56 13.31
CA THR A 115 23.28 9.95 11.89
C THR A 115 23.88 8.81 11.07
N VAL A 116 23.33 8.56 9.88
CA VAL A 116 23.80 7.54 8.94
C VAL A 116 24.05 8.20 7.58
N HIS A 117 25.29 8.10 7.09
CA HIS A 117 25.67 8.59 5.77
C HIS A 117 25.35 7.53 4.71
N ALA A 118 24.25 7.71 4.00
CA ALA A 118 23.75 6.77 2.99
C ALA A 118 22.78 7.48 2.03
N SER A 119 22.60 6.92 0.84
CA SER A 119 21.50 7.31 -0.05
C SER A 119 20.18 6.77 0.49
N VAL A 120 19.08 7.46 0.19
CA VAL A 120 17.73 6.98 0.50
C VAL A 120 17.32 5.75 -0.34
N LEU A 121 18.11 5.42 -1.37
CA LEU A 121 17.94 4.22 -2.20
C LEU A 121 18.72 3.01 -1.67
N ASP A 122 19.66 3.23 -0.74
CA ASP A 122 20.42 2.16 -0.11
C ASP A 122 19.53 1.37 0.86
N ALA A 123 20.00 0.19 1.28
CA ALA A 123 19.30 -0.61 2.28
C ALA A 123 19.09 0.21 3.57
N PRO A 124 17.87 0.21 4.16
CA PRO A 124 17.59 1.04 5.32
C PRO A 124 18.40 0.59 6.54
N PRO A 125 18.63 1.48 7.52
CA PRO A 125 19.27 1.13 8.79
C PRO A 125 18.57 -0.03 9.48
N ALA A 126 19.34 -0.82 10.23
CA ALA A 126 18.84 -2.03 10.87
C ALA A 126 17.67 -1.76 11.83
N GLY A 127 16.65 -2.63 11.76
CA GLY A 127 15.47 -2.60 12.61
C GLY A 127 14.22 -2.10 11.88
N ARG A 128 13.18 -1.79 12.65
CA ARG A 128 11.91 -1.24 12.17
C ARG A 128 11.56 0.05 12.91
N PHE A 129 10.94 0.99 12.21
CA PHE A 129 10.63 2.32 12.71
C PHE A 129 9.13 2.57 12.73
N ASP A 130 8.62 3.06 13.85
CA ASP A 130 7.18 3.35 14.02
C ASP A 130 6.75 4.52 13.14
N VAL A 131 7.66 5.46 12.88
CA VAL A 131 7.45 6.61 12.00
C VAL A 131 8.62 6.73 11.03
N VAL A 132 8.32 6.80 9.73
CA VAL A 132 9.29 7.13 8.67
C VAL A 132 8.91 8.46 8.05
N ILE A 133 9.85 9.39 7.97
CA ILE A 133 9.65 10.74 7.43
C ILE A 133 10.60 10.93 6.23
N ALA A 134 10.10 11.54 5.16
CA ALA A 134 10.90 11.93 4.01
C ALA A 134 10.35 13.23 3.41
N PHE A 135 11.11 14.32 3.51
CA PHE A 135 10.67 15.65 3.08
C PHE A 135 11.55 16.20 1.96
N GLY A 136 10.96 16.40 0.79
CA GLY A 136 11.62 16.99 -0.38
C GLY A 136 12.70 16.09 -0.95
N VAL A 137 12.55 14.77 -0.83
CA VAL A 137 13.57 13.79 -1.24
C VAL A 137 13.18 13.15 -2.57
N ALA A 138 11.94 12.69 -2.68
CA ALA A 138 11.46 11.96 -3.85
C ALA A 138 11.40 12.85 -5.10
N ALA A 139 11.31 14.17 -4.94
CA ALA A 139 11.38 15.13 -6.02
C ALA A 139 12.75 15.17 -6.74
N TYR A 140 13.83 14.68 -6.12
CA TYR A 140 15.15 14.57 -6.76
C TYR A 140 15.39 13.21 -7.44
N LEU A 141 14.48 12.27 -7.26
CA LEU A 141 14.59 10.92 -7.79
C LEU A 141 13.94 10.82 -9.16
N THR A 142 14.47 9.97 -10.03
CA THR A 142 13.76 9.52 -11.24
C THR A 142 12.55 8.67 -10.86
N ASP A 143 11.69 8.39 -11.85
CA ASP A 143 10.47 7.63 -11.62
C ASP A 143 10.75 6.21 -11.12
N ASP A 144 11.69 5.49 -11.70
CA ASP A 144 12.04 4.13 -11.24
C ASP A 144 12.69 4.18 -9.85
N GLU A 145 13.47 5.23 -9.55
CA GLU A 145 14.07 5.43 -8.24
C GLU A 145 13.02 5.76 -7.17
N VAL A 146 11.91 6.44 -7.51
CA VAL A 146 10.79 6.62 -6.57
C VAL A 146 10.14 5.28 -6.23
N ASP A 147 9.97 4.38 -7.20
CA ASP A 147 9.42 3.05 -6.92
C ASP A 147 10.36 2.23 -6.01
N ALA A 148 11.67 2.28 -6.28
CA ALA A 148 12.68 1.69 -5.38
C ALA A 148 12.67 2.33 -3.98
N PHE A 149 12.49 3.65 -3.91
CA PHE A 149 12.40 4.37 -2.64
C PHE A 149 11.18 3.95 -1.81
N VAL A 150 10.01 3.76 -2.44
CA VAL A 150 8.81 3.21 -1.78
C VAL A 150 9.12 1.85 -1.15
N ASP A 151 9.86 1.00 -1.86
CA ASP A 151 10.26 -0.31 -1.36
C ASP A 151 11.20 -0.22 -0.15
N ARG A 152 12.16 0.71 -0.17
CA ARG A 152 13.05 0.95 0.99
C ARG A 152 12.30 1.47 2.20
N VAL A 153 11.33 2.37 2.00
CA VAL A 153 10.44 2.83 3.08
C VAL A 153 9.64 1.65 3.65
N ALA A 154 9.14 0.75 2.79
CA ALA A 154 8.37 -0.41 3.21
C ALA A 154 9.21 -1.43 4.00
N GLU A 155 10.49 -1.59 3.65
CA GLU A 155 11.44 -2.39 4.41
C GLU A 155 11.75 -1.78 5.80
N ALA A 156 11.74 -0.46 5.92
CA ALA A 156 12.11 0.24 7.15
C ALA A 156 10.96 0.40 8.15
N VAL A 157 9.73 0.64 7.66
CA VAL A 157 8.59 0.95 8.53
C VAL A 157 8.11 -0.29 9.30
N ALA A 158 7.83 -0.11 10.58
CA ALA A 158 7.20 -1.13 11.41
C ALA A 158 5.77 -1.39 10.92
N ALA A 159 5.30 -2.62 11.11
CA ALA A 159 3.95 -2.97 10.73
C ALA A 159 2.94 -2.13 11.52
N GLY A 160 1.92 -1.58 10.85
CA GLY A 160 0.98 -0.62 11.41
C GLY A 160 1.55 0.79 11.65
N GLY A 161 2.85 1.00 11.39
CA GLY A 161 3.56 2.26 11.52
C GLY A 161 3.15 3.32 10.49
N THR A 162 3.66 4.53 10.66
CA THR A 162 3.27 5.70 9.88
C THR A 162 4.38 6.16 8.95
N VAL A 163 4.04 6.45 7.70
CA VAL A 163 4.93 7.07 6.72
C VAL A 163 4.44 8.47 6.44
N VAL A 164 5.33 9.45 6.54
CA VAL A 164 5.06 10.87 6.29
C VAL A 164 5.94 11.33 5.14
N LEU A 165 5.32 11.67 4.04
CA LEU A 165 6.01 12.16 2.85
C LEU A 165 5.60 13.62 2.63
N LYS A 166 6.56 14.49 2.36
CA LYS A 166 6.27 15.86 1.93
C LYS A 166 7.04 16.14 0.65
N GLU A 167 6.38 16.49 -0.44
CA GLU A 167 7.06 16.71 -1.71
C GLU A 167 6.55 17.96 -2.43
N PRO A 168 7.41 18.66 -3.19
CA PRO A 168 6.94 19.61 -4.19
C PRO A 168 6.12 18.90 -5.28
N VAL A 169 4.98 19.50 -5.61
CA VAL A 169 4.05 19.01 -6.63
C VAL A 169 3.67 20.14 -7.59
N SER A 170 3.18 19.79 -8.77
CA SER A 170 2.48 20.71 -9.65
C SER A 170 1.00 20.82 -9.27
N THR A 171 0.43 22.02 -9.39
CA THR A 171 -0.98 22.30 -9.01
C THR A 171 -1.95 22.20 -10.18
N ASP A 172 -1.43 22.11 -11.41
CA ASP A 172 -2.19 22.02 -12.66
C ASP A 172 -1.96 20.69 -13.41
N ASP A 173 -1.43 19.69 -12.69
CA ASP A 173 -1.14 18.35 -13.17
C ASP A 173 -0.15 18.27 -14.36
N GLN A 174 0.62 19.32 -14.62
CA GLN A 174 1.72 19.30 -15.59
C GLN A 174 3.04 19.00 -14.90
N GLU A 175 3.82 18.07 -15.42
CA GLU A 175 5.17 17.80 -14.90
C GLU A 175 6.13 18.93 -15.28
N ARG A 176 6.95 19.36 -14.33
CA ARG A 176 8.00 20.37 -14.54
C ARG A 176 9.30 19.91 -13.89
N SER A 177 10.42 20.40 -14.40
CA SER A 177 11.72 20.20 -13.76
C SER A 177 12.46 21.53 -13.62
N ASP A 178 13.15 21.69 -12.49
CA ASP A 178 14.15 22.74 -12.27
C ASP A 178 15.53 22.08 -12.23
N ARG A 179 16.35 22.39 -13.22
CA ARG A 179 17.68 21.82 -13.40
C ARG A 179 18.75 22.87 -13.17
N ARG A 180 19.65 22.59 -12.24
CA ARG A 180 20.82 23.43 -12.01
C ARG A 180 22.06 22.71 -12.49
N HIS A 181 22.92 23.43 -13.20
CA HIS A 181 24.24 22.98 -13.61
C HIS A 181 25.31 23.83 -12.92
N ASP A 182 26.50 23.28 -12.72
CA ASP A 182 27.66 24.04 -12.27
C ASP A 182 28.27 24.86 -13.41
N ASP A 183 29.32 25.62 -13.10
CA ASP A 183 30.01 26.50 -14.05
C ASP A 183 30.67 25.70 -15.20
N ASP A 184 30.95 24.41 -14.99
CA ASP A 184 31.52 23.47 -15.97
C ASP A 184 30.43 22.73 -16.78
N GLY A 185 29.15 23.02 -16.52
CA GLY A 185 28.00 22.44 -17.22
C GLY A 185 27.57 21.06 -16.73
N ALA A 186 28.11 20.56 -15.62
CA ALA A 186 27.67 19.32 -15.00
C ALA A 186 26.38 19.55 -14.19
N LEU A 187 25.44 18.61 -14.27
CA LEU A 187 24.16 18.70 -13.57
C LEU A 187 24.37 18.58 -12.04
N ILE A 188 24.05 19.65 -11.31
CA ILE A 188 24.06 19.72 -9.85
C ILE A 188 22.82 19.03 -9.27
N TYR A 189 21.63 19.39 -9.76
CA TYR A 189 20.37 18.76 -9.35
C TYR A 189 19.30 18.87 -10.44
N ASP A 190 18.34 17.94 -10.42
CA ASP A 190 17.11 17.92 -11.23
C ASP A 190 15.92 17.76 -10.28
N LEU A 191 15.28 18.87 -9.91
CA LEU A 191 14.12 18.89 -9.02
C LEU A 191 12.84 18.77 -9.84
N ARG A 192 12.04 17.73 -9.62
CA ARG A 192 10.83 17.45 -10.40
C ARG A 192 9.56 17.77 -9.63
N PHE A 193 8.74 18.64 -10.20
CA PHE A 193 7.40 18.95 -9.73
C PHE A 193 6.41 18.06 -10.47
N ARG A 194 5.92 17.04 -9.78
CA ARG A 194 5.00 16.03 -10.33
C ARG A 194 3.56 16.27 -9.89
N PRO A 195 2.56 15.73 -10.61
CA PRO A 195 1.17 15.83 -10.18
C PRO A 195 0.95 15.24 -8.79
N ARG A 196 -0.03 15.76 -8.06
CA ARG A 196 -0.35 15.29 -6.70
C ARG A 196 -0.61 13.78 -6.61
N ALA A 197 -1.28 13.23 -7.63
CA ALA A 197 -1.63 11.81 -7.68
C ALA A 197 -0.40 10.90 -7.78
N PHE A 198 0.71 11.39 -8.35
CA PHE A 198 1.90 10.60 -8.63
C PHE A 198 2.46 9.89 -7.38
N TYR A 199 2.71 10.64 -6.32
CA TYR A 199 3.25 10.08 -5.08
C TYR A 199 2.19 9.26 -4.33
N ALA A 200 0.93 9.70 -4.34
CA ALA A 200 -0.17 8.98 -3.69
C ALA A 200 -0.37 7.59 -4.27
N GLU A 201 -0.40 7.45 -5.60
CA GLU A 201 -0.60 6.18 -6.29
C GLU A 201 0.54 5.19 -6.05
N ARG A 202 1.79 5.67 -6.05
CA ARG A 202 2.96 4.80 -5.86
C ARG A 202 3.08 4.31 -4.42
N PHE A 203 2.93 5.20 -3.44
CA PHE A 203 2.94 4.80 -2.04
C PHE A 203 1.71 3.93 -1.69
N ALA A 204 0.56 4.14 -2.34
CA ALA A 204 -0.63 3.31 -2.16
C ALA A 204 -0.45 1.84 -2.58
N ARG A 205 0.60 1.52 -3.36
CA ARG A 205 0.95 0.12 -3.70
C ARG A 205 1.41 -0.68 -2.49
N ARG A 206 1.98 -0.03 -1.47
CA ARG A 206 2.56 -0.68 -0.28
C ARG A 206 1.94 -0.22 1.04
N PHE A 207 1.22 0.89 1.03
CA PHE A 207 0.67 1.52 2.23
C PHE A 207 -0.77 1.94 2.02
N THR A 208 -1.52 2.08 3.12
CA THR A 208 -2.87 2.66 3.06
C THR A 208 -2.79 4.17 3.24
N PRO A 209 -3.27 5.00 2.30
CA PRO A 209 -3.35 6.43 2.51
C PRO A 209 -4.38 6.71 3.61
N THR A 210 -3.92 7.31 4.71
CA THR A 210 -4.81 7.68 5.83
C THR A 210 -5.19 9.15 5.78
N TYR A 211 -4.38 9.97 5.13
CA TYR A 211 -4.64 11.39 4.99
C TYR A 211 -3.82 11.97 3.84
N GLN A 212 -4.50 12.61 2.90
CA GLN A 212 -3.92 13.49 1.89
C GLN A 212 -4.66 14.82 2.03
N ARG A 213 -3.96 15.89 2.44
CA ARG A 213 -4.52 17.24 2.37
C ARG A 213 -3.54 18.18 1.72
N ALA A 214 -4.05 18.87 0.70
CA ALA A 214 -3.54 20.16 0.31
C ALA A 214 -3.92 21.15 1.41
N THR A 215 -3.02 21.42 2.35
CA THR A 215 -3.16 22.57 3.25
C THR A 215 -2.85 23.85 2.49
N LEU A 216 -3.70 24.87 2.63
CA LEU A 216 -3.51 26.22 2.08
C LEU A 216 -2.30 26.93 2.75
N ALA A 217 -1.74 26.37 3.82
CA ALA A 217 -0.39 26.66 4.29
C ALA A 217 0.67 26.55 3.19
N HIS A 218 0.38 25.89 2.06
CA HIS A 218 1.24 25.77 0.88
C HIS A 218 0.81 26.65 -0.31
N PHE A 219 -0.19 27.52 -0.13
CA PHE A 219 -0.78 28.34 -1.19
C PHE A 219 -0.45 29.83 -1.11
N PHE A 220 0.24 30.30 -0.07
CA PHE A 220 0.70 31.68 -0.07
C PHE A 220 2.08 31.79 -0.69
N PRO A 221 2.32 32.80 -1.54
CA PRO A 221 3.28 32.67 -2.64
C PRO A 221 4.75 32.78 -2.21
N TRP A 222 5.01 32.74 -0.91
CA TRP A 222 6.31 32.87 -0.31
C TRP A 222 7.16 31.58 -0.37
N PHE A 223 6.58 30.46 -0.83
CA PHE A 223 7.24 29.15 -0.89
C PHE A 223 8.32 29.01 -1.97
N VAL A 224 8.39 29.91 -2.95
CA VAL A 224 9.50 30.00 -3.90
C VAL A 224 9.85 31.48 -4.05
N GLY A 225 11.03 31.93 -3.59
CA GLY A 225 11.59 33.24 -3.96
C GLY A 225 10.96 34.54 -3.42
N GLY A 226 10.00 34.50 -2.49
CA GLY A 226 9.36 35.71 -1.94
C GLY A 226 8.37 36.37 -2.91
N THR A 227 7.86 37.55 -2.58
CA THR A 227 6.81 38.24 -3.39
C THR A 227 7.23 38.48 -4.85
N GLN A 228 8.54 38.54 -5.12
CA GLN A 228 9.11 38.70 -6.46
C GLN A 228 8.87 37.51 -7.40
N ALA A 229 8.94 36.27 -6.93
CA ALA A 229 8.68 35.08 -7.77
C ALA A 229 7.20 34.96 -8.18
N VAL A 230 6.34 35.65 -7.46
CA VAL A 230 4.88 35.58 -7.53
C VAL A 230 4.38 36.68 -8.43
N ALA A 231 5.02 37.84 -8.36
CA ALA A 231 4.97 38.84 -9.39
C ALA A 231 5.45 38.28 -10.75
N ALA A 232 6.46 37.39 -10.75
CA ALA A 232 6.98 36.74 -11.96
C ALA A 232 6.08 35.59 -12.50
N GLY A 233 5.41 34.84 -11.63
CA GLY A 233 4.52 33.73 -12.00
C GLY A 233 3.06 34.11 -12.24
N ALA A 234 2.66 35.36 -11.96
CA ALA A 234 1.29 35.80 -12.17
C ALA A 234 0.92 35.89 -13.66
N ARG A 235 -0.10 35.13 -14.09
CA ARG A 235 -0.63 35.16 -15.48
C ARG A 235 -1.09 36.55 -15.94
N ARG A 236 -1.26 37.52 -15.03
CA ARG A 236 -1.70 38.89 -15.33
C ARG A 236 -0.82 39.92 -14.60
N PRO A 237 -0.20 40.89 -15.31
CA PRO A 237 0.74 41.86 -14.74
C PRO A 237 0.21 42.69 -13.56
N TRP A 238 -1.09 43.00 -13.55
CA TRP A 238 -1.70 43.80 -12.48
C TRP A 238 -1.86 43.03 -11.16
N ALA A 239 -1.98 41.70 -11.21
CA ALA A 239 -2.11 40.86 -10.02
C ALA A 239 -0.78 40.75 -9.27
N GLY A 240 0.34 40.63 -10.00
CA GLY A 240 1.68 40.66 -9.42
C GLY A 240 1.98 41.95 -8.66
N ALA A 241 1.68 43.10 -9.28
CA ALA A 241 1.90 44.42 -8.66
C ALA A 241 1.02 44.69 -7.42
N ALA A 242 -0.21 44.14 -7.38
CA ALA A 242 -1.08 44.25 -6.23
C ALA A 242 -0.60 43.36 -5.06
N LEU A 243 -0.12 42.15 -5.36
CA LEU A 243 0.42 41.21 -4.37
C LEU A 243 1.72 41.72 -3.75
N ASP A 244 2.61 42.34 -4.53
CA ASP A 244 3.84 42.96 -4.02
C ASP A 244 3.55 44.10 -3.03
N ARG A 245 2.56 44.95 -3.33
CA ARG A 245 2.15 46.06 -2.45
C ARG A 245 1.49 45.60 -1.16
N LEU A 246 0.73 44.51 -1.22
CA LEU A 246 -0.01 43.98 -0.07
C LEU A 246 0.77 42.95 0.76
N GLY A 247 1.92 42.47 0.25
CA GLY A 247 2.75 41.43 0.88
C GLY A 247 2.99 41.64 2.38
N PRO A 248 3.46 42.81 2.85
CA PRO A 248 3.71 43.07 4.27
C PRO A 248 2.45 43.01 5.16
N LEU A 249 1.28 43.31 4.59
CA LEU A 249 -0.01 43.26 5.30
C LEU A 249 -0.54 41.82 5.33
N LEU A 250 -0.38 41.07 4.23
CA LEU A 250 -0.79 39.68 4.12
C LEU A 250 0.00 38.77 5.06
N VAL A 251 1.31 39.01 5.23
CA VAL A 251 2.15 38.30 6.22
C VAL A 251 1.65 38.52 7.65
N LYS A 252 1.13 39.71 7.97
CA LYS A 252 0.55 40.01 9.28
C LYS A 252 -0.83 39.38 9.50
N LEU A 253 -1.58 39.14 8.42
CA LEU A 253 -2.92 38.54 8.45
C LEU A 253 -2.91 37.01 8.24
N ASP A 254 -1.73 36.42 8.03
CA ASP A 254 -1.51 35.00 7.79
C ASP A 254 -2.20 34.07 8.81
N PRO A 255 -2.19 34.34 10.14
CA PRO A 255 -2.88 33.49 11.12
C PRO A 255 -4.42 33.51 10.98
N LEU A 256 -4.98 34.62 10.49
CA LEU A 256 -6.43 34.80 10.25
C LEU A 256 -6.85 34.17 8.91
N LEU A 257 -5.99 34.24 7.90
CA LEU A 257 -6.21 33.59 6.61
C LEU A 257 -6.15 32.05 6.72
N LEU A 258 -5.26 31.54 7.58
CA LEU A 258 -5.18 30.11 7.95
C LEU A 258 -6.40 29.60 8.73
N SER A 259 -7.12 30.47 9.43
CA SER A 259 -8.36 30.11 10.14
C SER A 259 -9.61 30.31 9.26
N ALA A 260 -9.56 31.23 8.30
CA ALA A 260 -10.56 31.35 7.22
C ALA A 260 -10.44 30.24 6.15
N GLU A 261 -9.37 29.45 6.20
CA GLU A 261 -9.06 28.31 5.33
C GLU A 261 -10.19 27.27 5.23
N GLU A 262 -11.00 27.13 6.28
CA GLU A 262 -12.17 26.23 6.30
C GLU A 262 -13.33 26.74 5.46
N VAL A 263 -13.45 28.07 5.31
CA VAL A 263 -14.53 28.74 4.56
C VAL A 263 -14.21 28.77 3.06
N PHE A 264 -12.94 28.95 2.69
CA PHE A 264 -12.49 28.87 1.28
C PHE A 264 -12.49 27.44 0.73
N ARG A 265 -12.52 26.44 1.61
CA ARG A 265 -12.52 24.98 1.35
C ARG A 265 -13.77 24.46 0.61
N ALA A 266 -14.87 25.24 0.62
CA ALA A 266 -16.18 24.79 0.15
C ALA A 266 -16.50 25.16 -1.32
N ASP A 267 -15.68 25.99 -1.98
CA ASP A 267 -15.94 26.45 -3.35
C ASP A 267 -14.74 26.22 -4.29
N PRO A 268 -14.83 25.22 -5.20
CA PRO A 268 -13.80 24.92 -6.21
C PRO A 268 -13.46 26.09 -7.14
N THR A 269 -14.38 27.03 -7.32
CA THR A 269 -14.24 28.18 -8.21
C THR A 269 -13.30 29.22 -7.61
N MET A 270 -13.44 29.47 -6.32
CA MET A 270 -12.60 30.41 -5.57
C MET A 270 -11.17 29.90 -5.39
N ALA A 271 -10.99 28.60 -5.18
CA ALA A 271 -9.66 27.97 -5.13
C ALA A 271 -8.88 28.15 -6.43
N ARG A 272 -9.54 28.03 -7.60
CA ARG A 272 -8.92 28.26 -8.92
C ARG A 272 -8.63 29.73 -9.20
N LEU A 273 -9.48 30.64 -8.70
CA LEU A 273 -9.32 32.08 -8.90
C LEU A 273 -8.15 32.67 -8.08
N LEU A 274 -7.85 32.06 -6.92
CA LEU A 274 -6.84 32.48 -5.96
C LEU A 274 -5.56 31.63 -5.97
N ALA A 275 -5.39 30.77 -6.97
CA ALA A 275 -4.20 29.93 -7.18
C ALA A 275 -3.24 30.55 -8.21
N PRO A 276 -2.39 31.54 -7.85
CA PRO A 276 -1.44 32.13 -8.78
C PRO A 276 -0.17 31.29 -8.99
N VAL A 277 -0.02 30.13 -8.32
CA VAL A 277 1.25 29.37 -8.28
C VAL A 277 1.08 27.99 -8.91
N GLU A 278 1.93 27.68 -9.90
CA GLU A 278 1.93 26.42 -10.66
C GLU A 278 2.51 25.23 -9.90
N THR A 279 3.13 25.49 -8.73
CA THR A 279 3.75 24.49 -7.86
C THR A 279 3.31 24.69 -6.41
N ALA A 280 3.25 23.60 -5.64
CA ALA A 280 2.92 23.58 -4.22
C ALA A 280 3.79 22.56 -3.47
N GLN A 281 3.67 22.53 -2.15
CA GLN A 281 4.17 21.45 -1.32
C GLN A 281 2.99 20.62 -0.83
N GLU A 282 3.07 19.30 -0.93
CA GLU A 282 1.98 18.40 -0.53
C GLU A 282 2.48 17.47 0.58
N LEU A 283 1.67 17.28 1.62
CA LEU A 283 1.95 16.35 2.72
C LEU A 283 1.04 15.13 2.58
N TYR A 284 1.66 13.96 2.57
CA TYR A 284 1.01 12.66 2.49
C TYR A 284 1.26 11.87 3.77
N LEU A 285 0.21 11.27 4.31
CA LEU A 285 0.28 10.37 5.44
C LEU A 285 -0.22 8.99 5.01
N PHE A 286 0.65 8.00 5.14
CA PHE A 286 0.34 6.61 4.87
C PHE A 286 0.52 5.75 6.11
N ARG A 287 -0.19 4.63 6.15
CA ARG A 287 -0.06 3.63 7.19
C ARG A 287 0.43 2.32 6.61
N ALA A 288 1.45 1.76 7.24
CA ALA A 288 1.95 0.43 6.94
C ALA A 288 0.89 -0.62 7.26
N PRO A 289 0.84 -1.72 6.47
CA PRO A 289 -0.03 -2.85 6.80
C PRO A 289 0.26 -3.31 8.23
N PRO A 290 -0.77 -3.69 9.02
CA PRO A 290 -0.53 -4.29 10.33
C PRO A 290 0.29 -5.57 10.18
N ALA A 291 1.00 -5.97 11.26
CA ALA A 291 1.72 -7.22 11.23
C ALA A 291 0.73 -8.34 10.91
N ALA A 292 1.10 -9.26 10.01
CA ALA A 292 0.36 -10.50 9.88
C ALA A 292 0.31 -11.12 11.28
N THR A 293 -0.90 -11.40 11.78
CA THR A 293 -1.07 -11.94 13.12
C THR A 293 -0.42 -13.33 13.17
N ASP A 294 0.53 -13.53 14.10
CA ASP A 294 1.13 -14.84 14.40
C ASP A 294 0.15 -15.80 15.10
N GLU A 295 -1.04 -15.32 15.48
CA GLU A 295 -2.13 -16.20 15.91
C GLU A 295 -2.66 -16.99 14.71
N THR A 296 -2.72 -18.32 14.87
CA THR A 296 -3.33 -19.20 13.89
C THR A 296 -4.80 -18.82 13.74
N PRO A 297 -5.26 -18.37 12.56
CA PRO A 297 -6.65 -17.99 12.40
C PRO A 297 -7.56 -19.21 12.58
N ALA A 298 -8.76 -19.03 13.11
CA ALA A 298 -9.69 -20.14 13.23
C ALA A 298 -10.18 -20.61 11.84
N LEU A 299 -10.24 -19.69 10.87
CA LEU A 299 -10.72 -19.95 9.51
C LEU A 299 -9.84 -19.28 8.45
N SER A 300 -9.36 -20.05 7.47
CA SER A 300 -8.89 -19.51 6.20
C SER A 300 -9.99 -19.60 5.15
N VAL A 301 -10.35 -18.47 4.54
CA VAL A 301 -11.22 -18.47 3.35
C VAL A 301 -10.37 -18.25 2.11
N VAL A 302 -10.27 -19.30 1.28
CA VAL A 302 -9.58 -19.26 0.01
C VAL A 302 -10.52 -18.71 -1.06
N MET A 303 -10.16 -17.59 -1.68
CA MET A 303 -10.90 -17.03 -2.79
C MET A 303 -10.12 -17.22 -4.08
N ILE A 304 -10.68 -17.92 -5.06
CA ILE A 304 -10.05 -18.08 -6.38
C ILE A 304 -10.62 -17.05 -7.36
N ALA A 305 -9.76 -16.43 -8.15
CA ALA A 305 -10.13 -15.41 -9.12
C ALA A 305 -9.43 -15.63 -10.47
N PHE A 306 -10.15 -15.35 -11.57
CA PHE A 306 -9.60 -15.28 -12.92
C PHE A 306 -10.42 -14.31 -13.77
N ASN A 307 -9.87 -13.12 -14.01
CA ASN A 307 -10.53 -11.93 -14.56
C ASN A 307 -11.90 -11.64 -13.91
N GLU A 308 -11.88 -11.15 -12.67
CA GLU A 308 -13.03 -10.86 -11.80
C GLU A 308 -12.96 -9.41 -11.24
N GLU A 309 -12.34 -8.48 -11.97
CA GLU A 309 -12.09 -7.09 -11.53
C GLU A 309 -13.34 -6.30 -11.11
N GLU A 310 -14.53 -6.67 -11.59
CA GLU A 310 -15.80 -6.03 -11.23
C GLU A 310 -16.38 -6.54 -9.91
N CYS A 311 -16.06 -7.78 -9.51
CA CYS A 311 -16.68 -8.46 -8.37
C CYS A 311 -15.76 -8.58 -7.15
N LEU A 312 -14.44 -8.64 -7.37
CA LEU A 312 -13.48 -9.00 -6.34
C LEU A 312 -13.58 -8.11 -5.08
N VAL A 313 -13.46 -6.79 -5.24
CA VAL A 313 -13.44 -5.87 -4.10
C VAL A 313 -14.75 -5.91 -3.29
N PRO A 314 -15.95 -5.78 -3.90
CA PRO A 314 -17.20 -5.89 -3.17
C PRO A 314 -17.36 -7.21 -2.39
N VAL A 315 -16.97 -8.34 -2.99
CA VAL A 315 -17.12 -9.66 -2.38
C VAL A 315 -16.16 -9.83 -1.20
N VAL A 316 -14.91 -9.37 -1.34
CA VAL A 316 -13.94 -9.39 -0.23
C VAL A 316 -14.44 -8.52 0.93
N GLU A 317 -14.88 -7.30 0.66
CA GLU A 317 -15.39 -6.38 1.69
C GLU A 317 -16.67 -6.90 2.37
N GLU A 318 -17.58 -7.56 1.64
CA GLU A 318 -18.76 -8.22 2.21
C GLU A 318 -18.35 -9.37 3.15
N LEU A 319 -17.42 -10.21 2.71
CA LEU A 319 -16.96 -11.36 3.47
C LEU A 319 -16.26 -10.94 4.77
N GLN A 320 -15.35 -9.97 4.70
CA GLN A 320 -14.65 -9.45 5.88
C GLN A 320 -15.63 -8.88 6.90
N ARG A 321 -16.55 -8.01 6.46
CA ARG A 321 -17.55 -7.40 7.35
C ARG A 321 -18.38 -8.45 8.08
N ALA A 322 -18.81 -9.51 7.39
CA ALA A 322 -19.63 -10.55 7.99
C ALA A 322 -18.84 -11.42 8.99
N LEU A 323 -17.59 -11.78 8.65
CA LEU A 323 -16.72 -12.55 9.55
C LEU A 323 -16.32 -11.76 10.79
N ASP A 324 -16.03 -10.46 10.62
CA ASP A 324 -15.75 -9.52 11.71
C ASP A 324 -16.96 -9.37 12.65
N ALA A 325 -18.16 -9.19 12.08
CA ALA A 325 -19.39 -9.10 12.86
C ALA A 325 -19.70 -10.38 13.64
N ALA A 326 -19.29 -11.54 13.12
CA ALA A 326 -19.42 -12.83 13.78
C ALA A 326 -18.29 -13.13 14.79
N GLY A 327 -17.29 -12.26 14.92
CA GLY A 327 -16.15 -12.46 15.81
C GLY A 327 -15.26 -13.64 15.42
N VAL A 328 -15.23 -14.02 14.13
CA VAL A 328 -14.45 -15.14 13.64
C VAL A 328 -13.03 -14.65 13.31
N GLY A 329 -12.03 -15.14 14.05
CA GLY A 329 -10.62 -14.94 13.68
C GLY A 329 -10.31 -15.60 12.34
N HIS A 330 -10.04 -14.81 11.31
CA HIS A 330 -9.95 -15.29 9.93
C HIS A 330 -8.79 -14.68 9.16
N GLU A 331 -8.37 -15.38 8.11
CA GLU A 331 -7.56 -14.83 7.01
C GLU A 331 -8.27 -15.06 5.67
N LEU A 332 -7.99 -14.19 4.70
CA LEU A 332 -8.40 -14.37 3.30
C LEU A 332 -7.18 -14.67 2.45
N VAL A 333 -7.21 -15.80 1.74
CA VAL A 333 -6.17 -16.17 0.78
C VAL A 333 -6.74 -16.01 -0.62
N LEU A 334 -6.43 -14.88 -1.25
CA LEU A 334 -6.83 -14.57 -2.61
C LEU A 334 -5.84 -15.22 -3.58
N VAL A 335 -6.30 -16.11 -4.46
CA VAL A 335 -5.49 -16.80 -5.45
C VAL A 335 -5.85 -16.33 -6.85
N ASP A 336 -4.92 -15.64 -7.52
CA ASP A 336 -5.03 -15.26 -8.92
C ASP A 336 -4.58 -16.42 -9.81
N ASP A 337 -5.48 -16.93 -10.64
CA ASP A 337 -5.19 -18.00 -11.61
C ASP A 337 -4.78 -17.42 -12.98
N GLY A 338 -3.87 -16.44 -12.96
CA GLY A 338 -3.23 -15.85 -14.13
C GLY A 338 -4.11 -14.85 -14.87
N SER A 339 -4.75 -13.92 -14.15
CA SER A 339 -5.63 -12.90 -14.74
C SER A 339 -4.88 -11.95 -15.67
N THR A 340 -5.61 -11.37 -16.62
CA THR A 340 -5.12 -10.41 -17.62
C THR A 340 -5.79 -9.03 -17.53
N ASP A 341 -6.63 -8.83 -16.53
CA ASP A 341 -7.36 -7.59 -16.24
C ASP A 341 -6.84 -6.95 -14.93
N ALA A 342 -7.59 -6.04 -14.31
CA ALA A 342 -7.14 -5.38 -13.07
C ALA A 342 -7.20 -6.26 -11.81
N THR A 343 -7.65 -7.52 -11.92
CA THR A 343 -7.81 -8.44 -10.76
C THR A 343 -6.55 -8.55 -9.90
N PRO A 344 -5.32 -8.81 -10.44
CA PRO A 344 -4.14 -8.98 -9.61
C PRO A 344 -3.77 -7.71 -8.83
N GLY A 345 -3.87 -6.55 -9.48
CA GLY A 345 -3.59 -5.26 -8.84
C GLY A 345 -4.60 -4.92 -7.72
N GLN A 346 -5.87 -5.30 -7.89
CA GLN A 346 -6.87 -5.18 -6.84
C GLN A 346 -6.58 -6.11 -5.65
N MET A 347 -6.16 -7.35 -5.90
CA MET A 347 -5.76 -8.28 -4.84
C MET A 347 -4.57 -7.77 -4.03
N ASP A 348 -3.55 -7.25 -4.71
CA ASP A 348 -2.37 -6.66 -4.05
C ASP A 348 -2.75 -5.44 -3.21
N ALA A 349 -3.62 -4.57 -3.75
CA ALA A 349 -4.14 -3.42 -3.01
C ALA A 349 -4.95 -3.82 -1.77
N LEU A 350 -5.74 -4.90 -1.84
CA LEU A 350 -6.46 -5.45 -0.69
C LEU A 350 -5.51 -6.01 0.37
N ALA A 351 -4.50 -6.78 -0.05
CA ALA A 351 -3.47 -7.34 0.85
C ALA A 351 -2.61 -6.25 1.51
N ALA A 352 -2.35 -5.15 0.82
CA ALA A 352 -1.65 -4.00 1.40
C ALA A 352 -2.51 -3.24 2.45
N ARG A 353 -3.83 -3.34 2.39
CA ARG A 353 -4.76 -2.65 3.31
C ARG A 353 -5.02 -3.41 4.60
N ASP A 354 -5.07 -4.75 4.53
CA ASP A 354 -5.39 -5.59 5.67
C ASP A 354 -4.43 -6.80 5.73
N GLY A 355 -3.64 -6.87 6.81
CA GLY A 355 -2.65 -7.94 7.02
C GLY A 355 -3.24 -9.35 7.20
N ARG A 356 -4.57 -9.47 7.30
CA ARG A 356 -5.30 -10.75 7.26
C ARG A 356 -5.56 -11.23 5.82
N ILE A 357 -5.34 -10.38 4.81
CA ILE A 357 -5.50 -10.72 3.40
C ILE A 357 -4.13 -11.03 2.79
N ARG A 358 -4.07 -12.11 2.01
CA ARG A 358 -2.88 -12.50 1.25
C ARG A 358 -3.24 -12.73 -0.20
N ALA A 359 -2.53 -12.05 -1.09
CA ALA A 359 -2.57 -12.31 -2.52
C ALA A 359 -1.52 -13.38 -2.88
N VAL A 360 -1.91 -14.37 -3.69
CA VAL A 360 -1.04 -15.41 -4.23
C VAL A 360 -1.30 -15.48 -5.74
N HIS A 361 -0.26 -15.33 -6.53
CA HIS A 361 -0.37 -15.29 -7.99
C HIS A 361 0.25 -16.53 -8.62
N GLN A 362 -0.42 -17.13 -9.59
CA GLN A 362 0.07 -18.27 -10.35
C GLN A 362 -0.27 -18.14 -11.85
N PRO A 363 0.47 -18.82 -12.74
CA PRO A 363 0.01 -19.00 -14.12
C PRO A 363 -1.33 -19.75 -14.17
N ASN A 364 -2.14 -19.50 -15.20
CA ASN A 364 -3.44 -20.14 -15.36
C ASN A 364 -3.33 -21.68 -15.42
N GLY A 365 -3.75 -22.33 -14.34
CA GLY A 365 -3.78 -23.79 -14.18
C GLY A 365 -5.20 -24.34 -14.07
N GLY A 366 -6.21 -23.48 -13.95
CA GLY A 366 -7.60 -23.82 -13.73
C GLY A 366 -7.95 -23.97 -12.24
N ILE A 367 -9.24 -24.14 -11.97
CA ILE A 367 -9.82 -24.15 -10.62
C ILE A 367 -9.11 -25.13 -9.67
N GLY A 368 -8.76 -26.34 -10.11
CA GLY A 368 -8.10 -27.33 -9.24
C GLY A 368 -6.72 -26.88 -8.77
N ALA A 369 -5.91 -26.33 -9.69
CA ALA A 369 -4.60 -25.78 -9.38
C ALA A 369 -4.71 -24.58 -8.41
N ALA A 370 -5.62 -23.64 -8.69
CA ALA A 370 -5.85 -22.47 -7.83
C ALA A 370 -6.31 -22.87 -6.42
N LEU A 371 -7.22 -23.85 -6.31
CA LEU A 371 -7.65 -24.39 -5.02
C LEU A 371 -6.49 -25.03 -4.25
N ARG A 372 -5.67 -25.87 -4.91
CA ARG A 372 -4.49 -26.48 -4.27
C ARG A 372 -3.55 -25.42 -3.73
N THR A 373 -3.22 -24.41 -4.55
CA THR A 373 -2.35 -23.30 -4.15
C THR A 373 -2.90 -22.59 -2.92
N GLY A 374 -4.20 -22.26 -2.92
CA GLY A 374 -4.86 -21.64 -1.78
C GLY A 374 -4.89 -22.51 -0.54
N PHE A 375 -5.23 -23.80 -0.66
CA PHE A 375 -5.29 -24.74 0.46
C PHE A 375 -3.92 -24.98 1.08
N ASN A 376 -2.86 -25.01 0.27
CA ASN A 376 -1.49 -25.15 0.76
C ASN A 376 -0.98 -23.87 1.42
N ALA A 377 -1.43 -22.69 0.95
CA ALA A 377 -1.08 -21.40 1.53
C ALA A 377 -1.86 -21.06 2.80
N ALA A 378 -3.03 -21.69 3.00
CA ALA A 378 -3.89 -21.50 4.16
C ALA A 378 -3.21 -21.94 5.46
N ARG A 379 -3.40 -21.15 6.53
CA ARG A 379 -2.81 -21.34 7.85
C ARG A 379 -3.84 -21.67 8.93
N GLY A 380 -5.12 -21.37 8.70
CA GLY A 380 -6.15 -21.53 9.71
C GLY A 380 -6.52 -22.97 10.03
N ASP A 381 -7.11 -23.19 11.21
CA ASP A 381 -7.48 -24.53 11.68
C ASP A 381 -8.50 -25.20 10.75
N PHE A 382 -9.41 -24.40 10.21
CA PHE A 382 -10.37 -24.80 9.19
C PHE A 382 -10.14 -23.99 7.93
N VAL A 383 -10.41 -24.62 6.79
CA VAL A 383 -10.27 -24.02 5.46
C VAL A 383 -11.58 -24.20 4.71
N THR A 384 -12.03 -23.14 4.05
CA THR A 384 -13.13 -23.16 3.10
C THR A 384 -12.73 -22.37 1.86
N TRP A 385 -13.54 -22.43 0.81
CA TRP A 385 -13.29 -21.62 -0.38
C TRP A 385 -14.55 -21.03 -0.99
N VAL A 386 -14.36 -19.91 -1.69
CA VAL A 386 -15.41 -19.19 -2.42
C VAL A 386 -14.90 -18.73 -3.79
N PRO A 387 -15.75 -18.72 -4.83
CA PRO A 387 -15.42 -18.00 -6.07
C PRO A 387 -15.53 -16.48 -5.86
N ALA A 388 -14.71 -15.71 -6.58
CA ALA A 388 -14.76 -14.24 -6.54
C ALA A 388 -15.99 -13.61 -7.23
N ASP A 389 -16.90 -14.40 -7.79
CA ASP A 389 -18.08 -13.94 -8.55
C ASP A 389 -19.34 -13.67 -7.69
N GLY A 390 -19.21 -13.79 -6.36
CA GLY A 390 -20.25 -13.46 -5.38
C GLY A 390 -21.39 -14.48 -5.27
N GLN A 391 -21.30 -15.63 -5.93
CA GLN A 391 -22.36 -16.65 -5.86
C GLN A 391 -22.47 -17.36 -4.49
N ILE A 392 -21.35 -17.42 -3.76
CA ILE A 392 -21.30 -17.96 -2.40
C ILE A 392 -21.10 -16.79 -1.44
N GLY A 393 -22.18 -16.44 -0.74
CA GLY A 393 -22.17 -15.36 0.24
C GLY A 393 -21.56 -15.76 1.59
N PRO A 394 -21.27 -14.77 2.47
CA PRO A 394 -20.72 -15.02 3.80
C PRO A 394 -21.63 -15.87 4.70
N GLU A 395 -22.94 -15.86 4.50
CA GLU A 395 -23.90 -16.68 5.25
C GLU A 395 -23.59 -18.18 5.13
N VAL A 396 -23.20 -18.63 3.94
CA VAL A 396 -22.84 -20.03 3.70
C VAL A 396 -21.51 -20.36 4.40
N VAL A 397 -20.55 -19.43 4.36
CA VAL A 397 -19.26 -19.58 5.04
C VAL A 397 -19.47 -19.71 6.54
N LEU A 398 -20.29 -18.84 7.13
CA LEU A 398 -20.62 -18.84 8.55
C LEU A 398 -21.41 -20.08 8.97
N GLU A 399 -22.35 -20.55 8.14
CA GLU A 399 -23.10 -21.78 8.39
C GLU A 399 -22.17 -23.00 8.45
N LEU A 400 -21.31 -23.17 7.45
CA LEU A 400 -20.34 -24.27 7.42
C LEU A 400 -19.38 -24.17 8.61
N PHE A 401 -18.92 -22.96 8.93
CA PHE A 401 -18.01 -22.77 10.06
C PHE A 401 -18.70 -23.07 11.39
N GLY A 402 -19.98 -22.74 11.57
CA GLY A 402 -20.78 -23.11 12.75
C GLY A 402 -20.87 -24.62 12.95
N ARG A 403 -20.88 -25.38 11.84
CA ARG A 403 -20.99 -26.86 11.81
C ARG A 403 -19.65 -27.60 11.77
N ARG A 404 -18.52 -26.88 11.84
CA ARG A 404 -17.15 -27.43 11.67
C ARG A 404 -16.78 -28.62 12.56
N GLY A 405 -17.52 -28.86 13.65
CA GLY A 405 -17.29 -29.99 14.56
C GLY A 405 -17.94 -31.31 14.13
N GLU A 406 -18.78 -31.31 13.09
CA GLU A 406 -19.54 -32.51 12.68
C GLU A 406 -18.70 -33.56 11.93
N ALA A 407 -17.67 -33.14 11.18
CA ALA A 407 -16.76 -34.02 10.45
C ALA A 407 -15.46 -33.29 10.07
N ASP A 408 -14.45 -34.03 9.61
CA ASP A 408 -13.22 -33.43 9.07
C ASP A 408 -13.46 -32.64 7.77
N MET A 409 -14.55 -32.92 7.07
CA MET A 409 -14.97 -32.22 5.84
C MET A 409 -16.49 -32.14 5.76
N LEU A 410 -16.99 -30.94 5.48
CA LEU A 410 -18.38 -30.62 5.17
C LEU A 410 -18.48 -30.25 3.70
N THR A 411 -19.29 -30.97 2.94
CA THR A 411 -19.51 -30.74 1.51
C THR A 411 -20.88 -30.18 1.25
N THR A 412 -21.02 -29.30 0.27
CA THR A 412 -22.30 -28.65 0.02
C THR A 412 -23.08 -29.26 -1.14
N ILE A 413 -24.41 -29.22 -1.01
CA ILE A 413 -25.38 -29.47 -2.07
C ILE A 413 -26.33 -28.27 -2.15
N TYR A 414 -26.70 -27.86 -3.36
CA TYR A 414 -27.64 -26.73 -3.51
C TYR A 414 -29.06 -27.18 -3.26
N ARG A 415 -29.79 -26.40 -2.45
CA ARG A 415 -31.22 -26.63 -2.19
C ARG A 415 -32.07 -26.44 -3.45
N THR A 416 -31.79 -25.40 -4.22
CA THR A 416 -32.42 -25.12 -5.53
C THR A 416 -31.39 -24.50 -6.48
N ARG A 417 -31.21 -25.09 -7.67
CA ARG A 417 -30.39 -24.51 -8.73
C ARG A 417 -31.20 -24.48 -10.02
N ALA A 418 -31.61 -23.29 -10.45
CA ALA A 418 -32.25 -23.10 -11.76
C ALA A 418 -31.17 -23.16 -12.86
N ASP A 419 -30.81 -24.38 -13.28
CA ASP A 419 -29.90 -24.58 -14.42
C ASP A 419 -30.67 -24.61 -15.74
N ALA A 420 -30.15 -23.92 -16.76
CA ALA A 420 -30.64 -24.07 -18.13
C ALA A 420 -30.54 -25.54 -18.58
N TRP A 421 -31.53 -26.03 -19.33
CA TRP A 421 -31.72 -27.47 -19.61
C TRP A 421 -30.49 -28.19 -20.20
N TYR A 422 -29.61 -27.49 -20.93
CA TYR A 422 -28.37 -28.05 -21.50
C TYR A 422 -27.29 -28.33 -20.43
N ARG A 423 -27.27 -27.60 -19.30
CA ARG A 423 -26.39 -27.88 -18.14
C ARG A 423 -26.80 -29.15 -17.40
N THR A 424 -28.09 -29.44 -17.36
CA THR A 424 -28.64 -30.68 -16.76
C THR A 424 -28.22 -31.92 -17.53
N VAL A 425 -28.12 -31.83 -18.87
CA VAL A 425 -27.67 -32.94 -19.73
C VAL A 425 -26.18 -33.23 -19.53
N ILE A 426 -25.34 -32.19 -19.49
CA ILE A 426 -23.89 -32.32 -19.26
C ILE A 426 -23.59 -32.80 -17.83
N SER A 427 -24.32 -32.29 -16.83
CA SER A 427 -24.17 -32.73 -15.44
C SER A 427 -24.60 -34.19 -15.26
N ARG A 428 -25.61 -34.66 -15.99
CA ARG A 428 -26.05 -36.07 -15.96
C ARG A 428 -25.03 -37.02 -16.58
N SER A 429 -24.37 -36.64 -17.68
CA SER A 429 -23.34 -37.48 -18.31
C SER A 429 -22.05 -37.54 -17.48
N LEU A 430 -21.61 -36.42 -16.89
CA LEU A 430 -20.46 -36.40 -15.98
C LEU A 430 -20.74 -37.21 -14.70
N ASN A 431 -21.93 -37.05 -14.12
CA ASN A 431 -22.35 -37.80 -12.93
C ASN A 431 -22.51 -39.31 -13.20
N ALA A 432 -22.96 -39.69 -14.39
CA ALA A 432 -23.02 -41.10 -14.79
C ALA A 432 -21.61 -41.71 -14.90
N MET A 433 -20.65 -40.97 -15.47
CA MET A 433 -19.25 -41.39 -15.55
C MET A 433 -18.57 -41.47 -14.18
N ILE A 434 -18.81 -40.51 -13.29
CA ILE A 434 -18.29 -40.53 -11.91
C ILE A 434 -18.90 -41.72 -11.16
N LYS A 435 -20.22 -41.94 -11.25
CA LYS A 435 -20.91 -43.09 -10.65
C LYS A 435 -20.37 -44.43 -11.13
N LEU A 436 -20.04 -44.54 -12.42
CA LEU A 436 -19.46 -45.75 -13.02
C LEU A 436 -18.03 -46.04 -12.51
N LYS A 437 -17.29 -45.04 -12.03
CA LYS A 437 -15.90 -45.21 -11.57
C LYS A 437 -15.72 -45.17 -10.05
N THR A 438 -16.49 -44.37 -9.33
CA THR A 438 -16.37 -44.19 -7.87
C THR A 438 -17.53 -44.81 -7.09
N GLY A 439 -18.54 -45.35 -7.77
CA GLY A 439 -19.76 -45.89 -7.15
C GLY A 439 -20.79 -44.83 -6.73
N GLU A 440 -20.46 -43.52 -6.80
CA GLU A 440 -21.33 -42.44 -6.33
C GLU A 440 -21.57 -41.35 -7.39
N VAL A 441 -22.71 -40.67 -7.28
CA VAL A 441 -23.02 -39.45 -8.04
C VAL A 441 -22.36 -38.28 -7.31
N ALA A 442 -21.48 -37.52 -7.97
CA ALA A 442 -20.93 -36.29 -7.39
C ALA A 442 -22.00 -35.19 -7.31
N LYS A 443 -22.87 -35.28 -6.30
CA LYS A 443 -23.72 -34.16 -5.89
C LYS A 443 -22.84 -33.18 -5.10
N SER A 444 -22.05 -32.35 -5.78
CA SER A 444 -21.23 -31.32 -5.14
C SER A 444 -21.64 -29.97 -5.71
N GLY A 445 -22.24 -29.12 -4.88
CA GLY A 445 -22.72 -27.80 -5.22
C GLY A 445 -21.59 -26.82 -5.56
N GLY A 446 -20.50 -26.80 -4.80
CA GLY A 446 -19.37 -25.94 -5.16
C GLY A 446 -18.37 -25.84 -4.04
N ASN A 447 -18.70 -25.08 -3.00
CA ASN A 447 -17.83 -24.86 -1.84
C ASN A 447 -17.88 -26.01 -0.83
N TYR A 448 -16.87 -26.08 0.04
CA TYR A 448 -16.81 -27.05 1.13
C TYR A 448 -15.86 -26.54 2.21
N LEU A 449 -16.05 -26.98 3.44
CA LEU A 449 -15.20 -26.66 4.58
C LEU A 449 -14.49 -27.93 5.06
N PHE A 450 -13.24 -27.82 5.50
CA PHE A 450 -12.50 -28.94 6.06
C PHE A 450 -11.51 -28.49 7.14
N ALA A 451 -11.15 -29.41 8.04
CA ALA A 451 -10.05 -29.20 8.97
C ALA A 451 -8.71 -29.23 8.23
N ARG A 452 -7.85 -28.24 8.44
CA ARG A 452 -6.54 -28.14 7.75
C ARG A 452 -5.68 -29.39 7.95
N ARG A 453 -5.68 -29.97 9.15
CA ARG A 453 -5.00 -31.24 9.42
C ARG A 453 -5.43 -32.37 8.48
N ALA A 454 -6.72 -32.44 8.13
CA ALA A 454 -7.24 -33.46 7.23
C ALA A 454 -6.73 -33.28 5.80
N TRP A 455 -6.53 -32.04 5.35
CA TRP A 455 -5.90 -31.76 4.06
C TRP A 455 -4.43 -32.17 4.03
N LEU A 456 -3.69 -31.92 5.12
CA LEU A 456 -2.29 -32.34 5.21
C LEU A 456 -2.13 -33.86 5.20
N ASP A 457 -3.02 -34.57 5.91
CA ASP A 457 -2.93 -36.03 6.06
C ASP A 457 -3.51 -36.79 4.86
N TYR A 458 -4.60 -36.29 4.26
CA TYR A 458 -5.41 -37.02 3.27
C TYR A 458 -5.65 -36.26 1.97
N GLY A 459 -5.06 -35.07 1.80
CA GLY A 459 -5.15 -34.30 0.56
C GLY A 459 -4.61 -35.10 -0.64
N PRO A 460 -5.27 -35.03 -1.81
CA PRO A 460 -4.83 -35.77 -2.99
C PRO A 460 -3.47 -35.24 -3.48
N GLN A 461 -2.56 -36.16 -3.78
CA GLN A 461 -1.22 -35.84 -4.32
C GLN A 461 -1.27 -35.75 -5.84
N GLY A 462 -0.77 -34.65 -6.41
CA GLY A 462 -0.61 -34.47 -7.86
C GLY A 462 -1.90 -34.32 -8.69
N ASP A 463 -3.07 -34.13 -8.06
CA ASP A 463 -4.33 -33.86 -8.75
C ASP A 463 -4.67 -32.35 -8.77
N ASP A 464 -4.32 -31.68 -9.87
CA ASP A 464 -4.67 -30.26 -10.09
C ASP A 464 -5.97 -30.10 -10.90
N SER A 465 -6.75 -31.17 -11.04
CA SER A 465 -7.99 -31.15 -11.81
C SER A 465 -9.16 -30.61 -10.99
N MET A 466 -10.29 -30.38 -11.66
CA MET A 466 -11.56 -30.05 -10.97
C MET A 466 -12.06 -31.18 -10.05
N MET A 467 -11.42 -32.36 -10.05
CA MET A 467 -11.76 -33.50 -9.20
C MET A 467 -11.07 -33.48 -7.84
N ILE A 468 -10.26 -32.45 -7.54
CA ILE A 468 -9.55 -32.32 -6.25
C ILE A 468 -10.44 -32.55 -5.03
N SER A 469 -11.68 -32.06 -5.06
CA SER A 469 -12.67 -32.28 -3.99
C SER A 469 -13.18 -33.72 -3.94
N THR A 470 -13.32 -34.39 -5.09
CA THR A 470 -13.77 -35.79 -5.17
C THR A 470 -12.68 -36.73 -4.68
N ALA A 471 -11.43 -36.52 -5.11
CA ALA A 471 -10.30 -37.30 -4.64
C ALA A 471 -10.09 -37.13 -3.13
N PHE A 472 -10.19 -35.90 -2.61
CA PHE A 472 -10.08 -35.64 -1.18
C PHE A 472 -11.17 -36.36 -0.37
N ARG A 473 -12.44 -36.28 -0.81
CA ARG A 473 -13.55 -37.02 -0.19
C ARG A 473 -13.31 -38.53 -0.16
N GLN A 474 -12.81 -39.10 -1.26
CA GLN A 474 -12.52 -40.52 -1.34
C GLN A 474 -11.42 -40.93 -0.37
N ASN A 475 -10.34 -40.15 -0.26
CA ASN A 475 -9.26 -40.42 0.69
C ASN A 475 -9.77 -40.42 2.14
N LEU A 476 -10.61 -39.45 2.49
CA LEU A 476 -11.23 -39.37 3.82
C LEU A 476 -12.15 -40.56 4.12
N ARG A 477 -12.98 -40.98 3.14
CA ARG A 477 -13.81 -42.19 3.28
C ARG A 477 -12.96 -43.45 3.46
N ASN A 478 -11.90 -43.61 2.66
CA ASN A 478 -10.97 -44.74 2.77
C ASN A 478 -10.28 -44.79 4.14
N ALA A 479 -10.10 -43.64 4.79
CA ALA A 479 -9.57 -43.51 6.15
C ALA A 479 -10.63 -43.66 7.26
N GLY A 480 -11.87 -44.02 6.93
CA GLY A 480 -12.95 -44.18 7.92
C GLY A 480 -13.52 -42.86 8.47
N ARG A 481 -13.28 -41.74 7.78
CA ARG A 481 -13.69 -40.38 8.17
C ARG A 481 -14.62 -39.76 7.11
N PRO A 482 -15.82 -40.31 6.88
CA PRO A 482 -16.67 -39.88 5.77
C PRO A 482 -17.08 -38.40 5.92
N PRO A 483 -17.06 -37.61 4.83
CA PRO A 483 -17.58 -36.24 4.83
C PRO A 483 -19.09 -36.18 5.14
N VAL A 484 -19.54 -35.04 5.68
CA VAL A 484 -20.96 -34.74 5.93
C VAL A 484 -21.50 -33.77 4.87
N GLU A 485 -22.70 -34.03 4.35
CA GLU A 485 -23.36 -33.16 3.37
C GLU A 485 -24.22 -32.09 4.05
N VAL A 486 -24.13 -30.85 3.54
CA VAL A 486 -24.84 -29.67 4.02
C VAL A 486 -25.61 -29.04 2.86
N GLU A 487 -26.90 -28.77 3.05
CA GLU A 487 -27.70 -28.04 2.07
C GLU A 487 -27.49 -26.53 2.20
N ILE A 488 -27.16 -25.87 1.10
CA ILE A 488 -26.91 -24.42 1.06
C ILE A 488 -27.75 -23.74 -0.03
N ASP A 489 -27.97 -22.43 0.15
CA ASP A 489 -28.54 -21.57 -0.88
C ASP A 489 -27.43 -20.96 -1.77
N CYS A 490 -27.73 -20.70 -3.05
CA CYS A 490 -26.78 -20.14 -4.03
C CYS A 490 -27.32 -18.82 -4.57
N ARG A 491 -26.52 -17.76 -4.51
CA ARG A 491 -26.90 -16.45 -5.05
C ARG A 491 -26.73 -16.41 -6.57
N PRO A 492 -27.56 -15.64 -7.30
CA PRO A 492 -27.29 -15.32 -8.69
C PRO A 492 -25.99 -14.51 -8.79
N ARG A 493 -25.25 -14.70 -9.89
CA ARG A 493 -23.99 -13.99 -10.14
C ARG A 493 -24.23 -12.48 -10.25
N GLN A 494 -23.35 -11.69 -9.62
CA GLN A 494 -23.49 -10.23 -9.57
C GLN A 494 -23.04 -9.53 -10.87
N ALA A 495 -21.98 -10.01 -11.54
CA ALA A 495 -21.53 -9.53 -12.87
C ALA A 495 -20.68 -10.58 -13.64
N GLY A 496 -20.37 -10.37 -14.93
CA GLY A 496 -19.46 -11.21 -15.73
C GLY A 496 -20.06 -12.44 -16.47
N ARG A 497 -19.31 -13.01 -17.45
CA ARG A 497 -19.72 -14.19 -18.27
C ARG A 497 -19.19 -15.52 -17.71
N SER A 498 -19.94 -16.62 -17.87
CA SER A 498 -19.55 -17.96 -17.38
C SER A 498 -18.43 -18.59 -18.22
N LYS A 499 -17.25 -18.80 -17.64
CA LYS A 499 -16.06 -19.38 -18.30
C LYS A 499 -15.93 -20.92 -18.13
N VAL A 500 -16.75 -21.53 -17.26
CA VAL A 500 -16.66 -22.96 -16.87
C VAL A 500 -17.16 -23.94 -17.96
N LEU A 501 -17.94 -23.47 -18.94
CA LEU A 501 -18.47 -24.32 -20.02
C LEU A 501 -17.79 -24.02 -21.36
N ASN A 502 -16.60 -24.57 -21.57
CA ASN A 502 -16.00 -24.66 -22.90
C ASN A 502 -15.75 -26.15 -23.23
N ALA A 503 -15.95 -26.54 -24.50
CA ALA A 503 -15.86 -27.93 -24.95
C ALA A 503 -14.47 -28.58 -24.71
N ARG A 504 -13.39 -27.80 -24.67
CA ARG A 504 -12.04 -28.25 -24.32
C ARG A 504 -11.93 -28.64 -22.84
N THR A 505 -12.60 -27.95 -21.92
CA THR A 505 -12.61 -28.30 -20.49
C THR A 505 -13.30 -29.65 -20.27
N ILE A 506 -14.42 -29.88 -20.96
CA ILE A 506 -15.15 -31.17 -20.93
C ILE A 506 -14.27 -32.31 -21.46
N GLY A 507 -13.58 -32.09 -22.58
CA GLY A 507 -12.65 -33.08 -23.14
C GLY A 507 -11.47 -33.41 -22.23
N ARG A 508 -10.93 -32.42 -21.51
CA ARG A 508 -9.81 -32.60 -20.58
C ARG A 508 -10.24 -33.39 -19.33
N THR A 509 -11.40 -33.08 -18.76
CA THR A 509 -12.00 -33.84 -17.63
C THR A 509 -12.27 -35.30 -18.02
N ALA A 510 -12.77 -35.55 -19.23
CA ALA A 510 -13.01 -36.91 -19.73
C ALA A 510 -11.69 -37.71 -19.90
N ALA A 511 -10.64 -37.09 -20.43
CA ALA A 511 -9.33 -37.71 -20.57
C ALA A 511 -8.64 -38.01 -19.22
N GLN A 512 -8.86 -37.18 -18.21
CA GLN A 512 -8.32 -37.40 -16.85
C GLN A 512 -9.05 -38.52 -16.11
N LEU A 513 -10.38 -38.62 -16.25
CA LEU A 513 -11.15 -39.73 -15.70
C LEU A 513 -10.68 -41.08 -16.25
N LEU A 514 -10.23 -41.14 -17.50
CA LEU A 514 -9.65 -42.35 -18.11
C LEU A 514 -8.27 -42.71 -17.55
N ARG A 515 -7.53 -41.76 -16.96
CA ARG A 515 -6.19 -41.96 -16.38
C ARG A 515 -6.19 -42.31 -14.89
N MET A 516 -7.29 -42.10 -14.17
CA MET A 516 -7.46 -42.64 -12.81
C MET A 516 -7.61 -44.16 -12.90
N GLY A 517 -6.54 -44.88 -12.52
CA GLY A 517 -6.53 -46.33 -12.31
C GLY A 517 -7.44 -46.73 -11.16
N ARG A 518 -7.90 -47.99 -11.18
CA ARG A 518 -8.86 -48.58 -10.23
C ARG A 518 -8.44 -48.46 -8.77
#